data_AF-A0A5J4TTY2-F1
#
_entry.id   AF-A0A5J4TTY2-F1
#
_cell.length_a   1.000
_cell.length_b   1.000
_cell.length_c   1.000
_cell.angle_alpha   90.00
_cell.angle_beta   90.00
_cell.angle_gamma   90.00
#
_symmetry.space_group_name_H-M   'P 1'
#
loop_
_entity.id
_entity.type
_entity.pdbx_description
1 polymer ?
#
loop_
_entity_poly.entity_id
_entity_poly.type
_entity_poly.pdbx_seq_one_letter_code
_entity_poly.pdbx_strand_id
1 'polypeptide(L)'
;MNADADFKLHLADNLYVSKKGNDATGNGSSKFPYTLINTALKHTSPNAQRSNPPIIQISDGEYTSQYIFHEKGSVILRGSQSNKVNLTNADDNYFGLLETKGDMRLENMCLLRGNEEQNQETASQPSDDGSAKQEWYMYRPFISVVGTQDDFGIIGIINCSVKQKSKDYRYHSPILYVKGEATIERTIFQDLQTE
;
A
#
# COMPACT_ATOMS: atom_id res chain seq x y z
N MET A 1 3.73 36.57 -21.40
CA MET A 1 4.08 35.32 -20.68
C MET A 1 2.88 34.98 -19.82
N ASN A 2 2.05 34.03 -20.27
CA ASN A 2 0.87 33.59 -19.51
C ASN A 2 1.30 32.47 -18.57
N ALA A 3 1.38 32.78 -17.28
CA ALA A 3 1.69 31.82 -16.22
C ALA A 3 0.48 30.95 -15.81
N ASP A 4 -0.60 30.98 -16.59
CA ASP A 4 -1.83 30.22 -16.32
C ASP A 4 -1.96 28.95 -17.19
N ALA A 5 -0.90 28.56 -17.89
CA ALA A 5 -0.89 27.38 -18.76
C ALA A 5 -0.54 26.05 -18.05
N ASP A 6 -0.06 26.10 -16.79
CA ASP A 6 0.63 24.96 -16.17
C ASP A 6 -0.11 24.23 -15.04
N PHE A 7 -1.41 24.47 -14.84
CA PHE A 7 -2.20 23.66 -13.89
C PHE A 7 -3.60 23.35 -14.42
N LYS A 8 -3.69 22.77 -15.63
CA LYS A 8 -4.79 21.83 -15.87
C LYS A 8 -4.49 20.58 -15.07
N LEU A 9 -4.85 20.63 -13.78
CA LEU A 9 -5.10 19.44 -13.00
C LEU A 9 -6.16 18.66 -13.79
N HIS A 10 -5.71 17.72 -14.61
CA HIS A 10 -6.58 16.65 -15.05
C HIS A 10 -6.97 15.93 -13.77
N LEU A 11 -8.09 16.35 -13.18
CA LEU A 11 -8.94 15.47 -12.37
C LEU A 11 -9.44 14.40 -13.33
N ALA A 12 -8.53 13.56 -13.80
CA ALA A 12 -8.90 12.38 -14.53
C ALA A 12 -9.58 11.50 -13.49
N ASP A 13 -10.88 11.27 -13.67
CA ASP A 13 -11.65 10.33 -12.84
C ASP A 13 -10.95 8.96 -12.77
N ASN A 14 -10.13 8.65 -13.79
CA ASN A 14 -9.20 7.53 -13.80
C ASN A 14 -7.74 7.99 -14.08
N LEU A 15 -6.83 7.68 -13.17
CA LEU A 15 -5.38 7.70 -13.40
C LEU A 15 -4.89 6.27 -13.70
N TYR A 16 -3.77 6.16 -14.42
CA TYR A 16 -3.23 4.87 -14.85
C TYR A 16 -1.78 4.69 -14.38
N VAL A 17 -1.50 3.51 -13.84
CA VAL A 17 -0.17 3.05 -13.42
C VAL A 17 0.19 1.80 -14.23
N SER A 18 1.43 1.75 -14.72
CA SER A 18 1.96 0.62 -15.48
C SER A 18 3.47 0.52 -15.33
N LYS A 19 4.01 -0.70 -15.36
CA LYS A 19 5.47 -0.94 -15.43
C LYS A 19 6.14 -0.29 -16.66
N LYS A 20 5.36 -0.02 -17.72
CA LYS A 20 5.83 0.66 -18.93
C LYS A 20 5.61 2.18 -18.89
N GLY A 21 5.10 2.69 -17.77
CA GLY A 21 4.87 4.11 -17.55
C GLY A 21 6.16 4.89 -17.38
N ASN A 22 6.01 6.19 -17.12
CA ASN A 22 7.12 7.07 -16.79
C ASN A 22 6.64 8.15 -15.82
N ASP A 23 7.25 8.28 -14.63
CA ASP A 23 6.85 9.32 -13.66
C ASP A 23 7.34 10.72 -14.02
N ALA A 24 8.37 10.84 -14.86
CA ALA A 24 8.91 12.14 -15.29
C ALA A 24 8.12 12.74 -16.45
N THR A 25 7.59 11.92 -17.36
CA THR A 25 6.89 12.37 -18.57
C THR A 25 5.45 11.88 -18.71
N GLY A 26 5.04 10.90 -17.90
CA GLY A 26 3.67 10.44 -17.84
C GLY A 26 2.74 11.48 -17.24
N ASN A 27 1.48 11.47 -17.66
CA ASN A 27 0.44 12.38 -17.17
C ASN A 27 -0.74 11.63 -16.53
N GLY A 28 -0.54 10.34 -16.24
CA GLY A 28 -1.54 9.49 -15.64
C GLY A 28 -2.68 9.06 -16.57
N SER A 29 -2.65 9.42 -17.85
CA SER A 29 -3.59 8.86 -18.83
C SER A 29 -3.23 7.42 -19.21
N SER A 30 -4.17 6.67 -19.80
CA SER A 30 -3.91 5.30 -20.26
C SER A 30 -2.80 5.19 -21.31
N LYS A 31 -2.60 6.26 -22.11
CA LYS A 31 -1.54 6.33 -23.13
C LYS A 31 -0.19 6.71 -22.54
N PHE A 32 -0.18 7.52 -21.48
CA PHE A 32 1.02 7.98 -20.80
C PHE A 32 0.90 7.75 -19.28
N PRO A 33 0.88 6.48 -18.85
CA PRO A 33 0.67 6.14 -17.45
C PRO A 33 1.88 6.49 -16.59
N TYR A 34 1.66 6.63 -15.29
CA TYR A 34 2.72 6.71 -14.29
C TYR A 34 3.37 5.32 -14.08
N THR A 35 4.58 5.29 -13.52
CA THR A 35 5.24 4.03 -13.15
C THR A 35 4.97 3.69 -11.69
N LEU A 36 4.97 4.69 -10.81
CA LEU A 36 4.79 4.51 -9.37
C LEU A 36 3.36 4.85 -8.92
N ILE A 37 2.80 4.01 -8.04
CA ILE A 37 1.47 4.22 -7.44
C ILE A 37 1.43 5.54 -6.65
N ASN A 38 2.47 5.84 -5.89
CA ASN A 38 2.55 7.08 -5.11
C ASN A 38 2.60 8.34 -5.98
N THR A 39 3.12 8.27 -7.21
CA THR A 39 3.04 9.40 -8.15
C THR A 39 1.59 9.65 -8.51
N ALA A 40 0.84 8.61 -8.88
CA ALA A 40 -0.59 8.74 -9.18
C ALA A 40 -1.40 9.27 -7.99
N LEU A 41 -1.12 8.78 -6.77
CA LEU A 41 -1.79 9.26 -5.54
C LEU A 41 -1.61 10.77 -5.32
N LYS A 42 -0.42 11.33 -5.58
CA LYS A 42 -0.17 12.79 -5.46
C LYS A 42 -1.02 13.63 -6.41
N HIS A 43 -1.53 13.04 -7.50
CA HIS A 43 -2.40 13.70 -8.46
C HIS A 43 -3.89 13.45 -8.20
N THR A 44 -4.25 12.74 -7.12
CA THR A 44 -5.64 12.62 -6.67
C THR A 44 -6.07 13.83 -5.84
N SER A 45 -7.37 14.13 -5.85
CA SER A 45 -7.92 15.25 -5.06
C SER A 45 -7.94 14.92 -3.57
N PRO A 46 -7.33 15.74 -2.69
CA PRO A 46 -7.40 15.54 -1.24
C PRO A 46 -8.82 15.73 -0.68
N ASN A 47 -9.73 16.33 -1.47
CA ASN A 47 -11.13 16.55 -1.10
C ASN A 47 -12.09 15.53 -1.75
N ALA A 48 -11.55 14.51 -2.44
CA ALA A 48 -12.36 13.48 -3.07
C ALA A 48 -13.25 12.79 -2.04
N GLN A 49 -14.53 12.63 -2.38
CA GLN A 49 -15.56 12.08 -1.50
C GLN A 49 -15.75 10.60 -1.76
N ARG A 50 -16.19 9.84 -0.73
CA ARG A 50 -16.42 8.40 -0.84
C ARG A 50 -17.46 8.03 -1.91
N SER A 51 -18.42 8.92 -2.16
CA SER A 51 -19.44 8.76 -3.18
C SER A 51 -18.90 8.94 -4.60
N ASN A 52 -17.76 9.62 -4.79
CA ASN A 52 -17.12 9.82 -6.08
C ASN A 52 -15.59 9.83 -5.95
N PRO A 53 -14.96 8.67 -5.65
CA PRO A 53 -13.52 8.59 -5.50
C PRO A 53 -12.82 8.51 -6.87
N PRO A 54 -11.68 9.19 -7.09
CA PRO A 54 -10.79 8.91 -8.20
C PRO A 54 -10.33 7.45 -8.18
N ILE A 55 -10.17 6.88 -9.36
CA ILE A 55 -9.72 5.50 -9.55
C ILE A 55 -8.31 5.51 -10.14
N ILE A 56 -7.39 4.82 -9.49
CA ILE A 56 -6.06 4.54 -10.04
C ILE A 56 -6.09 3.10 -10.58
N GLN A 57 -6.10 2.98 -11.90
CA GLN A 57 -6.05 1.73 -12.64
C GLN A 57 -4.61 1.23 -12.71
N ILE A 58 -4.35 0.06 -12.15
CA ILE A 58 -3.03 -0.56 -12.11
C ILE A 58 -3.01 -1.69 -13.15
N SER A 59 -2.11 -1.58 -14.13
CA SER A 59 -1.92 -2.59 -15.16
C SER A 59 -1.27 -3.85 -14.59
N ASP A 60 -1.54 -5.00 -15.22
CA ASP A 60 -0.93 -6.29 -14.89
C ASP A 60 0.60 -6.20 -14.73
N GLY A 61 1.11 -6.85 -13.68
CA GLY A 61 2.54 -6.93 -13.42
C GLY A 61 2.91 -7.08 -11.94
N GLU A 62 4.20 -7.34 -11.74
CA GLU A 62 4.86 -7.37 -10.43
C GLU A 62 5.38 -5.97 -10.07
N TYR A 63 4.86 -5.38 -9.00
CA TYR A 63 5.30 -4.12 -8.43
C TYR A 63 5.97 -4.43 -7.09
N THR A 64 7.29 -4.59 -7.13
CA THR A 64 8.09 -4.92 -5.96
C THR A 64 8.45 -3.67 -5.17
N SER A 65 8.75 -3.87 -3.89
CA SER A 65 9.30 -2.85 -3.01
C SER A 65 8.44 -1.58 -2.89
N GLN A 66 7.16 -1.78 -2.60
CA GLN A 66 6.17 -0.71 -2.47
C GLN A 66 6.00 -0.28 -1.01
N TYR A 67 5.84 1.02 -0.79
CA TYR A 67 5.27 1.61 0.42
C TYR A 67 4.21 2.63 0.01
N ILE A 68 2.94 2.25 0.10
CA ILE A 68 1.80 3.05 -0.35
C ILE A 68 1.32 3.90 0.81
N PHE A 69 1.33 5.22 0.64
CA PHE A 69 0.85 6.16 1.66
C PHE A 69 -0.25 7.06 1.09
N HIS A 70 -1.39 7.11 1.79
CA HIS A 70 -2.52 7.95 1.41
C HIS A 70 -3.02 8.79 2.58
N GLU A 71 -2.97 10.11 2.45
CA GLU A 71 -3.20 11.00 3.59
C GLU A 71 -4.64 11.49 3.71
N LYS A 72 -5.30 11.86 2.60
CA LYS A 72 -6.58 12.58 2.62
C LYS A 72 -7.45 12.27 1.42
N GLY A 73 -8.76 12.43 1.59
CA GLY A 73 -9.75 12.17 0.55
C GLY A 73 -9.96 10.68 0.31
N SER A 74 -10.82 10.35 -0.65
CA SER A 74 -11.12 8.97 -1.06
C SER A 74 -10.36 8.57 -2.32
N VAL A 75 -9.90 7.32 -2.41
CA VAL A 75 -9.29 6.76 -3.63
C VAL A 75 -9.60 5.28 -3.79
N ILE A 76 -9.67 4.80 -5.03
CA ILE A 76 -9.70 3.38 -5.36
C ILE A 76 -8.41 3.01 -6.10
N LEU A 77 -7.63 2.07 -5.57
CA LEU A 77 -6.59 1.38 -6.32
C LEU A 77 -7.19 0.10 -6.90
N ARG A 78 -7.19 -0.02 -8.24
CA ARG A 78 -7.86 -1.12 -8.93
C ARG A 78 -6.90 -1.82 -9.88
N GLY A 79 -6.62 -3.09 -9.62
CA GLY A 79 -5.98 -3.97 -10.59
C GLY A 79 -7.00 -4.58 -11.58
N SER A 80 -6.51 -5.35 -12.54
CA SER A 80 -7.39 -6.07 -13.46
C SER A 80 -8.03 -7.30 -12.80
N GLN A 81 -7.24 -8.07 -12.03
CA GLN A 81 -7.61 -9.33 -11.38
C GLN A 81 -6.68 -9.63 -10.19
N SER A 82 -7.21 -10.36 -9.20
CA SER A 82 -6.54 -10.69 -7.94
C SER A 82 -5.23 -11.48 -8.03
N ASN A 83 -4.88 -12.02 -9.20
CA ASN A 83 -3.67 -12.78 -9.47
C ASN A 83 -2.78 -12.18 -10.57
N LYS A 84 -3.14 -11.00 -11.12
CA LYS A 84 -2.44 -10.37 -12.24
C LYS A 84 -1.69 -9.09 -11.87
N VAL A 85 -2.11 -8.43 -10.81
CA VAL A 85 -1.42 -7.27 -10.23
C VAL A 85 -0.90 -7.70 -8.88
N ASN A 86 0.41 -7.83 -8.75
CA ASN A 86 1.07 -8.29 -7.54
C ASN A 86 1.87 -7.12 -6.93
N LEU A 87 1.47 -6.70 -5.72
CA LEU A 87 2.14 -5.65 -4.97
C LEU A 87 2.93 -6.30 -3.83
N THR A 88 4.23 -6.06 -3.77
CA THR A 88 5.11 -6.56 -2.71
C THR A 88 5.64 -5.39 -1.90
N ASN A 89 5.66 -5.50 -0.57
CA ASN A 89 6.33 -4.50 0.27
C ASN A 89 7.84 -4.44 -0.02
N ALA A 90 8.48 -3.36 0.42
CA ALA A 90 9.94 -3.24 0.38
C ALA A 90 10.64 -4.25 1.30
N ASP A 91 11.84 -4.66 0.85
CA ASP A 91 12.71 -5.65 1.48
C ASP A 91 13.51 -5.05 2.66
N ASP A 92 13.40 -3.74 2.86
CA ASP A 92 13.98 -3.05 4.00
C ASP A 92 13.18 -3.30 5.29
N ASN A 93 13.77 -2.94 6.43
CA ASN A 93 13.25 -3.17 7.79
C ASN A 93 11.87 -2.53 8.09
N TYR A 94 11.19 -2.00 7.08
CA TYR A 94 9.89 -1.33 7.14
C TYR A 94 8.80 -2.25 6.56
N PHE A 95 8.36 -3.21 7.36
CA PHE A 95 7.42 -4.29 7.05
C PHE A 95 5.98 -3.90 6.61
N GLY A 96 5.69 -2.66 6.22
CA GLY A 96 4.35 -2.23 5.80
C GLY A 96 4.24 -2.11 4.27
N LEU A 97 3.17 -2.65 3.67
CA LEU A 97 2.83 -2.34 2.28
C LEU A 97 2.08 -1.03 2.17
N LEU A 98 1.18 -0.77 3.11
CA LEU A 98 0.20 0.30 3.00
C LEU A 98 -0.08 0.98 4.34
N GLU A 99 -0.09 2.31 4.33
CA GLU A 99 -0.62 3.16 5.40
C GLU A 99 -1.61 4.17 4.81
N THR A 100 -2.82 4.25 5.37
CA THR A 100 -3.83 5.25 4.97
C THR A 100 -4.40 6.00 6.17
N LYS A 101 -4.51 7.32 6.00
CA LYS A 101 -5.28 8.26 6.83
C LYS A 101 -6.56 8.72 6.15
N GLY A 102 -6.60 8.66 4.82
CA GLY A 102 -7.80 8.88 4.03
C GLY A 102 -8.61 7.59 3.81
N ASP A 103 -9.64 7.72 2.99
CA ASP A 103 -10.45 6.61 2.51
C ASP A 103 -9.75 5.91 1.34
N MET A 104 -9.53 4.61 1.44
CA MET A 104 -8.90 3.83 0.38
C MET A 104 -9.67 2.54 0.11
N ARG A 105 -9.79 2.15 -1.16
CA ARG A 105 -10.22 0.80 -1.55
C ARG A 105 -9.16 0.14 -2.41
N LEU A 106 -8.85 -1.10 -2.11
CA LEU A 106 -8.02 -1.99 -2.89
C LEU A 106 -8.94 -2.99 -3.58
N GLU A 107 -8.84 -3.06 -4.91
CA GLU A 107 -9.69 -3.91 -5.72
C GLU A 107 -8.87 -4.75 -6.69
N ASN A 108 -9.20 -6.04 -6.82
CA ASN A 108 -8.71 -6.92 -7.89
C ASN A 108 -7.17 -6.99 -7.98
N MET A 109 -6.50 -7.26 -6.86
CA MET A 109 -5.04 -7.37 -6.82
C MET A 109 -4.57 -8.39 -5.77
N CYS A 110 -3.30 -8.78 -5.88
CA CYS A 110 -2.58 -9.57 -4.91
C CYS A 110 -1.69 -8.66 -4.07
N LEU A 111 -1.78 -8.77 -2.75
CA LEU A 111 -0.93 -8.08 -1.79
C LEU A 111 -0.02 -9.14 -1.16
N LEU A 112 1.26 -9.12 -1.51
CA LEU A 112 2.23 -10.11 -1.07
C LEU A 112 3.17 -9.48 -0.05
N ARG A 113 3.23 -10.06 1.15
CA ARG A 113 4.30 -9.75 2.09
C ARG A 113 5.57 -10.48 1.64
N GLY A 114 6.54 -9.73 1.11
CA GLY A 114 7.87 -10.22 0.76
C GLY A 114 8.69 -10.53 2.00
N ASN A 115 9.37 -11.68 1.97
CA ASN A 115 10.45 -12.00 2.91
C ASN A 115 11.75 -11.89 2.11
N GLU A 116 12.66 -11.03 2.53
CA GLU A 116 14.08 -11.26 2.29
C GLU A 116 14.76 -11.62 3.62
N GLU A 117 15.42 -12.77 3.60
CA GLU A 117 16.39 -13.18 4.60
C GLU A 117 17.52 -12.14 4.63
N GLN A 118 17.59 -11.32 5.68
CA GLN A 118 18.87 -10.81 6.13
C GLN A 118 19.24 -11.59 7.39
N ASN A 119 20.28 -12.40 7.25
CA ASN A 119 20.95 -13.10 8.33
C ASN A 119 21.07 -12.18 9.56
N GLN A 120 20.48 -12.62 10.68
CA GLN A 120 20.83 -12.15 12.00
C GLN A 120 22.29 -12.52 12.28
N GLU A 121 23.23 -11.68 11.86
CA GLU A 121 24.51 -11.58 12.56
C GLU A 121 24.62 -10.19 13.16
N THR A 122 24.03 -10.07 14.35
CA THR A 122 24.39 -9.26 15.53
C THR A 122 23.17 -8.72 16.28
N ALA A 123 22.23 -9.61 16.65
CA ALA A 123 21.48 -9.37 17.87
C ALA A 123 22.46 -9.56 19.04
N SER A 124 22.91 -8.44 19.64
CA SER A 124 23.74 -8.49 20.83
C SER A 124 22.98 -9.25 21.92
N GLN A 125 23.63 -10.19 22.60
CA GLN A 125 23.01 -10.93 23.70
C GLN A 125 22.40 -9.97 24.74
N PRO A 126 21.31 -10.37 25.41
CA PRO A 126 20.72 -9.56 26.48
C PRO A 126 21.75 -9.32 27.58
N SER A 127 21.80 -8.09 28.11
CA SER A 127 22.55 -7.81 29.34
C SER A 127 21.89 -8.54 30.51
N ASP A 128 22.71 -9.16 31.36
CA ASP A 128 22.33 -9.94 32.56
C ASP A 128 21.58 -9.13 33.65
N ASP A 129 21.18 -7.89 33.38
CA ASP A 129 20.56 -7.00 34.37
C ASP A 129 19.02 -7.03 34.39
N GLY A 130 18.39 -7.88 33.59
CA GLY A 130 16.93 -8.01 33.55
C GLY A 130 16.20 -6.76 33.03
N SER A 131 16.93 -5.77 32.53
CA SER A 131 16.33 -4.64 31.83
C SER A 131 16.13 -5.04 30.37
N ALA A 132 14.87 -5.32 30.00
CA ALA A 132 14.52 -5.47 28.61
C ALA A 132 14.84 -4.16 27.90
N LYS A 133 15.91 -4.14 27.08
CA LYS A 133 16.10 -3.10 26.08
C LYS A 133 14.80 -3.05 25.29
N GLN A 134 14.07 -1.95 25.41
CA GLN A 134 12.92 -1.62 24.56
C GLN A 134 13.46 -1.48 23.14
N GLU A 135 13.63 -2.60 22.46
CA GLU A 135 13.81 -2.64 21.04
C GLU A 135 12.43 -2.36 20.43
N TRP A 136 12.22 -1.10 20.04
CA TRP A 136 11.04 -0.60 19.35
C TRP A 136 10.88 -1.20 17.93
N TYR A 137 11.36 -2.42 17.66
CA TYR A 137 11.07 -3.20 16.45
C TYR A 137 9.63 -3.74 16.46
N MET A 138 8.69 -2.92 16.97
CA MET A 138 7.29 -3.25 17.17
C MET A 138 6.53 -3.32 15.84
N TYR A 139 6.13 -4.54 15.47
CA TYR A 139 4.80 -4.89 14.95
C TYR A 139 4.17 -3.94 13.92
N ARG A 140 4.89 -3.56 12.85
CA ARG A 140 4.27 -2.76 11.80
C ARG A 140 3.25 -3.60 10.99
N PRO A 141 1.97 -3.19 10.95
CA PRO A 141 0.95 -3.91 10.21
C PRO A 141 1.32 -3.97 8.71
N PHE A 142 0.92 -5.06 8.03
CA PHE A 142 1.09 -5.12 6.57
C PHE A 142 0.28 -4.03 5.88
N ILE A 143 -0.95 -3.85 6.37
CA ILE A 143 -1.90 -2.82 5.98
C ILE A 143 -2.31 -2.08 7.26
N SER A 144 -2.11 -0.77 7.28
CA SER A 144 -2.39 0.08 8.43
C SER A 144 -3.38 1.17 8.05
N VAL A 145 -4.46 1.28 8.83
CA VAL A 145 -5.39 2.41 8.76
C VAL A 145 -5.23 3.19 10.05
N VAL A 146 -4.69 4.41 9.91
CA VAL A 146 -4.30 5.26 11.04
C VAL A 146 -5.04 6.58 10.96
N GLY A 147 -5.34 7.18 12.11
CA GLY A 147 -6.08 8.44 12.17
C GLY A 147 -6.23 8.98 13.58
N THR A 148 -6.68 10.23 13.67
CA THR A 148 -7.19 10.87 14.90
C THR A 148 -8.69 10.59 15.03
N GLN A 149 -9.27 10.81 16.21
CA GLN A 149 -10.69 10.48 16.47
C GLN A 149 -11.69 11.14 15.51
N ASP A 150 -11.31 12.27 14.91
CA ASP A 150 -12.17 13.06 14.03
C ASP A 150 -11.92 12.79 12.53
N ASP A 151 -10.84 12.08 12.18
CA ASP A 151 -10.38 11.80 10.81
C ASP A 151 -9.98 10.32 10.67
N PHE A 152 -10.92 9.41 10.94
CA PHE A 152 -10.65 7.99 10.70
C PHE A 152 -10.70 7.67 9.21
N GLY A 153 -9.56 7.28 8.65
CA GLY A 153 -9.51 6.62 7.35
C GLY A 153 -10.28 5.31 7.36
N ILE A 154 -10.74 4.88 6.19
CA ILE A 154 -11.48 3.63 6.01
C ILE A 154 -10.85 2.84 4.89
N ILE A 155 -10.74 1.53 5.08
CA ILE A 155 -10.17 0.62 4.09
C ILE A 155 -11.22 -0.33 3.53
N GLY A 156 -11.30 -0.43 2.21
CA GLY A 156 -11.97 -1.53 1.52
C GLY A 156 -10.94 -2.48 0.92
N ILE A 157 -11.06 -3.78 1.16
CA ILE A 157 -10.24 -4.82 0.52
C ILE A 157 -11.19 -5.79 -0.20
N ILE A 158 -11.32 -5.61 -1.52
CA ILE A 158 -12.38 -6.22 -2.32
C ILE A 158 -11.79 -7.06 -3.44
N ASN A 159 -12.15 -8.35 -3.50
CA ASN A 159 -11.66 -9.27 -4.51
C ASN A 159 -10.12 -9.28 -4.58
N CYS A 160 -9.46 -9.31 -3.43
CA CYS A 160 -8.01 -9.35 -3.33
C CYS A 160 -7.52 -10.73 -2.90
N SER A 161 -6.25 -11.02 -3.19
CA SER A 161 -5.51 -12.11 -2.56
C SER A 161 -4.46 -11.51 -1.63
N VAL A 162 -4.56 -11.72 -0.33
CA VAL A 162 -3.55 -11.27 0.64
C VAL A 162 -2.70 -12.46 1.04
N LYS A 163 -1.41 -12.41 0.73
CA LYS A 163 -0.48 -13.51 0.94
C LYS A 163 0.65 -13.07 1.86
N GLN A 164 0.99 -13.89 2.84
CA GLN A 164 2.10 -13.65 3.75
C GLN A 164 3.01 -14.88 3.76
N LYS A 165 4.33 -14.72 3.62
CA LYS A 165 5.28 -15.82 3.79
C LYS A 165 5.64 -15.98 5.27
N SER A 166 5.32 -17.13 5.86
CA SER A 166 5.66 -17.45 7.25
C SER A 166 6.91 -18.34 7.31
N LYS A 167 8.07 -17.75 7.58
CA LYS A 167 9.28 -18.51 8.00
C LYS A 167 9.64 -18.30 9.47
N ASP A 168 9.36 -17.11 10.01
CA ASP A 168 9.70 -16.79 11.40
C ASP A 168 8.49 -16.22 12.13
N TYR A 169 7.78 -17.09 12.84
CA TYR A 169 6.69 -16.72 13.76
C TYR A 169 7.13 -15.76 14.88
N ARG A 170 8.43 -15.48 15.00
CA ARG A 170 9.00 -14.57 16.00
C ARG A 170 8.71 -13.10 15.74
N TYR A 171 8.13 -12.75 14.58
CA TYR A 171 7.68 -11.38 14.26
C TYR A 171 6.17 -11.36 13.96
N HIS A 172 5.34 -11.29 15.01
CA HIS A 172 3.87 -11.29 14.95
C HIS A 172 3.26 -9.98 14.39
N SER A 173 3.78 -9.43 13.30
CA SER A 173 3.20 -8.23 12.69
C SER A 173 1.83 -8.55 12.10
N PRO A 174 0.75 -7.86 12.53
CA PRO A 174 -0.59 -8.13 12.05
C PRO A 174 -0.71 -7.89 10.53
N ILE A 175 -1.56 -8.64 9.84
CA ILE A 175 -1.89 -8.36 8.43
C ILE A 175 -2.60 -7.01 8.33
N LEU A 176 -3.54 -6.74 9.24
CA LEU A 176 -4.37 -5.56 9.20
C LEU A 176 -4.47 -4.95 10.59
N TYR A 177 -4.18 -3.66 10.69
CA TYR A 177 -4.47 -2.85 11.86
C TYR A 177 -5.39 -1.72 11.43
N VAL A 178 -6.56 -1.62 12.07
CA VAL A 178 -7.56 -0.62 11.73
C VAL A 178 -7.96 0.16 12.95
N LYS A 179 -7.61 1.45 12.94
CA LYS A 179 -8.18 2.45 13.84
C LYS A 179 -9.18 3.27 13.02
N GLY A 180 -10.37 2.71 12.78
CA GLY A 180 -11.37 3.21 11.82
C GLY A 180 -12.33 2.08 11.39
N GLU A 181 -12.83 2.15 10.16
CA GLU A 181 -13.69 1.10 9.57
C GLU A 181 -12.94 0.28 8.52
N ALA A 182 -13.32 -0.99 8.39
CA ALA A 182 -12.82 -1.89 7.35
C ALA A 182 -13.95 -2.67 6.70
N THR A 183 -13.95 -2.71 5.37
CA THR A 183 -14.81 -3.60 4.57
C THR A 183 -13.95 -4.62 3.86
N ILE A 184 -14.21 -5.90 4.09
CA ILE A 184 -13.50 -7.01 3.45
C ILE A 184 -14.53 -7.85 2.69
N GLU A 185 -14.37 -7.97 1.38
CA GLU A 185 -15.34 -8.66 0.52
C GLU A 185 -14.63 -9.51 -0.54
N ARG A 186 -15.01 -10.78 -0.70
CA ARG A 186 -14.41 -11.71 -1.69
C ARG A 186 -12.87 -11.76 -1.63
N THR A 187 -12.28 -11.53 -0.46
CA THR A 187 -10.83 -11.49 -0.28
C THR A 187 -10.34 -12.77 0.38
N ILE A 188 -9.27 -13.35 -0.16
CA ILE A 188 -8.65 -14.57 0.37
C ILE A 188 -7.38 -14.18 1.13
N PHE A 189 -7.24 -14.68 2.36
CA PHE A 189 -6.01 -14.57 3.14
C PHE A 189 -5.29 -15.92 3.11
N GLN A 190 -4.02 -15.93 2.71
CA GLN A 190 -3.21 -17.14 2.60
C GLN A 190 -1.87 -16.96 3.33
N ASP A 191 -1.54 -17.94 4.15
CA ASP A 191 -0.17 -18.13 4.62
C ASP A 191 0.58 -18.99 3.60
N LEU A 192 1.70 -18.48 3.11
CA LEU A 192 2.60 -19.17 2.20
C LEU A 192 3.62 -19.92 3.06
N GLN A 193 3.37 -21.21 3.27
CA GLN A 193 4.40 -22.08 3.82
C GLN A 193 5.55 -22.17 2.83
N THR A 194 6.77 -21.93 3.30
CA THR A 194 7.97 -22.25 2.53
C THR A 194 8.33 -23.71 2.81
N GLU A 195 8.45 -24.51 1.76
CA GLU A 195 9.05 -25.85 1.81
C GLU A 195 10.48 -25.81 2.36
#